data_AF-A0A7K3LBN0-F1
#
_entry.id   AF-A0A7K3LBN0-F1
#
_cell.length_a   1.000
_cell.length_b   1.000
_cell.length_c   1.000
_cell.angle_alpha   90.00
_cell.angle_beta   90.00
_cell.angle_gamma   90.00
#
_symmetry.space_group_name_H-M   'P 1'
#
loop_
_entity.id
_entity.type
_entity.pdbx_description
1 polymer ?
#
loop_
_entity_poly.entity_id
_entity_poly.type
_entity_poly.pdbx_seq_one_letter_code
_entity_poly.pdbx_strand_id
1 'polypeptide(L)'
;MNGIVAGATGGIVGGLAVAALGMTYGAVSNRGLWALPNAIGGIILGPRRHDAKSFGVATVVGVALHVILSAVFGIVIVVVVQEFTQAYIATGAVAGLALWLVNYVGIGTIHRGSGEVAKLNPVPVALGLHVLFGLIAGLVAASIQPV
;
A
#
# COMPACT_ATOMS: atom_id res chain seq x y z
N MET A 1 10.39 19.08 11.03
CA MET A 1 10.33 17.61 11.14
C MET A 1 11.25 17.04 10.07
N ASN A 2 12.05 15.99 10.32
CA ASN A 2 12.94 15.47 9.27
C ASN A 2 12.15 14.71 8.18
N GLY A 3 12.70 14.61 6.96
CA GLY A 3 12.02 13.99 5.82
C GLY A 3 11.62 12.54 6.05
N ILE A 4 12.38 11.80 6.87
CA ILE A 4 12.06 10.42 7.27
C ILE A 4 10.73 10.36 8.02
N VAL A 5 10.53 11.20 9.03
CA VAL A 5 9.29 11.19 9.82
C VAL A 5 8.12 11.65 8.96
N ALA A 6 8.29 12.64 8.09
CA ALA A 6 7.22 13.07 7.18
C ALA A 6 6.85 11.99 6.16
N GLY A 7 7.84 11.30 5.59
CA GLY A 7 7.63 10.19 4.69
C GLY A 7 6.95 9.00 5.37
N ALA A 8 7.40 8.62 6.57
CA ALA A 8 6.75 7.56 7.34
C ALA A 8 5.29 7.92 7.66
N THR A 9 5.04 9.16 8.10
CA THR A 9 3.70 9.65 8.43
C THR A 9 2.79 9.64 7.20
N GLY A 10 3.24 10.23 6.08
CA GLY A 10 2.47 10.25 4.84
C GLY A 10 2.22 8.86 4.29
N GLY A 11 3.23 8.00 4.33
CA GLY A 11 3.13 6.59 3.97
C GLY A 11 2.07 5.87 4.79
N ILE A 12 2.13 5.93 6.12
CA ILE A 12 1.15 5.27 7.00
C ILE A 12 -0.27 5.80 6.74
N VAL A 13 -0.45 7.13 6.66
CA VAL A 13 -1.77 7.73 6.39
C VAL A 13 -2.32 7.28 5.04
N GLY A 14 -1.50 7.32 3.99
CA GLY A 14 -1.88 6.81 2.67
C GLY A 14 -2.22 5.33 2.70
N GLY A 15 -1.39 4.53 3.37
CA GLY A 15 -1.56 3.09 3.53
C GLY A 15 -2.86 2.71 4.23
N LEU A 16 -3.18 3.40 5.32
CA LEU A 16 -4.43 3.20 6.07
C LEU A 16 -5.66 3.62 5.24
N ALA A 17 -5.58 4.74 4.52
CA ALA A 17 -6.67 5.21 3.66
C ALA A 17 -7.00 4.18 2.56
N VAL A 18 -5.99 3.68 1.85
CA VAL A 18 -6.21 2.69 0.78
C VAL A 18 -6.57 1.32 1.32
N ALA A 19 -6.08 0.94 2.51
CA ALA A 19 -6.52 -0.27 3.20
C ALA A 19 -8.01 -0.19 3.56
N ALA A 20 -8.48 0.92 4.11
CA ALA A 20 -9.89 1.13 4.43
C ALA A 20 -10.77 1.04 3.18
N LEU A 21 -10.36 1.67 2.07
CA LEU A 21 -11.06 1.57 0.78
C LEU A 21 -11.06 0.14 0.24
N GLY A 22 -9.91 -0.55 0.26
CA GLY A 22 -9.78 -1.92 -0.21
C GLY A 22 -10.60 -2.92 0.61
N MET A 23 -10.63 -2.76 1.93
CA MET A 23 -11.47 -3.56 2.84
C MET A 23 -12.96 -3.29 2.61
N THR A 24 -13.35 -2.02 2.44
CA THR A 24 -14.73 -1.64 2.10
C THR A 24 -15.16 -2.26 0.78
N TYR A 25 -14.32 -2.16 -0.26
CA TYR A 25 -14.56 -2.77 -1.56
C TYR A 25 -14.66 -4.31 -1.45
N GLY A 26 -13.83 -4.95 -0.61
CA GLY A 26 -13.91 -6.37 -0.32
C GLY A 26 -15.23 -6.79 0.35
N ALA A 27 -15.71 -5.99 1.30
CA ALA A 27 -16.97 -6.22 2.01
C ALA A 27 -18.18 -6.13 1.05
N VAL A 28 -18.29 -5.04 0.27
CA VAL A 28 -19.42 -4.84 -0.65
C VAL A 28 -19.41 -5.80 -1.85
N SER A 29 -18.26 -6.41 -2.14
CA SER A 29 -18.12 -7.40 -3.23
C SER A 29 -18.24 -8.85 -2.73
N ASN A 30 -18.77 -9.11 -1.52
CA ASN A 30 -18.93 -10.44 -0.91
C ASN A 30 -17.62 -11.26 -0.71
N ARG A 31 -16.46 -10.62 -0.84
CA ARG A 31 -15.14 -11.22 -0.54
C ARG A 31 -14.87 -11.25 0.96
N GLY A 32 -15.46 -10.31 1.69
CA GLY A 32 -15.33 -10.18 3.14
C GLY A 32 -14.38 -9.05 3.53
N LEU A 33 -14.65 -8.41 4.66
CA LEU A 33 -13.90 -7.25 5.15
C LEU A 33 -12.41 -7.55 5.35
N TRP A 34 -12.10 -8.76 5.83
CA TRP A 34 -10.75 -9.17 6.20
C TRP A 34 -9.99 -9.88 5.07
N ALA A 35 -10.60 -10.07 3.91
CA ALA A 35 -9.98 -10.80 2.80
C ALA A 35 -8.66 -10.17 2.35
N LEU A 36 -8.65 -8.84 2.19
CA LEU A 36 -7.44 -8.09 1.79
C LEU A 36 -6.30 -8.22 2.81
N PRO A 37 -6.47 -7.88 4.11
CA PRO A 37 -5.39 -8.04 5.08
C PRO A 37 -4.97 -9.51 5.26
N ASN A 38 -5.89 -10.47 5.18
CA ASN A 38 -5.54 -11.90 5.25
C ASN A 38 -4.65 -12.34 4.08
N ALA A 39 -4.94 -11.88 2.87
CA ALA A 39 -4.13 -12.17 1.72
C ALA A 39 -2.75 -11.51 1.79
N ILE A 40 -2.65 -10.27 2.29
CA ILE A 40 -1.36 -9.62 2.56
C ILE A 40 -0.57 -10.44 3.59
N GLY A 41 -1.21 -10.93 4.65
CA GLY A 41 -0.58 -11.84 5.61
C GLY A 41 -0.09 -13.15 4.97
N GLY A 42 -0.76 -13.61 3.90
CA GLY A 42 -0.38 -14.76 3.09
C GLY A 42 0.94 -14.58 2.31
N ILE A 43 1.46 -13.35 2.19
CA ILE A 43 2.82 -13.11 1.67
C ILE A 43 3.85 -13.76 2.60
N ILE A 44 3.66 -13.66 3.92
CA ILE A 44 4.59 -14.22 4.92
C ILE A 44 4.17 -15.63 5.34
N LEU A 45 2.89 -15.83 5.63
CA LEU A 45 2.36 -17.09 6.19
C LEU A 45 2.05 -18.15 5.11
N GLY A 46 2.18 -17.79 3.84
CA GLY A 46 1.82 -18.62 2.69
C GLY A 46 0.37 -18.49 2.24
N PRO A 47 0.07 -18.85 0.98
CA PRO A 47 -1.18 -18.52 0.29
C PRO A 47 -2.41 -19.29 0.79
N ARG A 48 -2.24 -20.36 1.57
CA ARG A 48 -3.35 -21.15 2.15
C ARG A 48 -4.26 -20.36 3.10
N ARG A 49 -3.86 -19.14 3.49
CA ARG A 49 -4.64 -18.26 4.37
C ARG A 49 -5.39 -17.14 3.66
N HIS A 50 -5.32 -17.09 2.31
CA HIS A 50 -5.96 -16.02 1.53
C HIS A 50 -7.50 -16.08 1.52
N ASP A 51 -8.08 -17.28 1.68
CA ASP A 51 -9.53 -17.51 1.65
C ASP A 51 -10.23 -17.19 2.97
N ALA A 52 -9.47 -16.90 4.03
CA ALA A 52 -10.05 -16.61 5.33
C ALA A 52 -10.84 -15.28 5.24
N LYS A 53 -12.15 -15.36 5.50
CA LYS A 53 -13.02 -14.17 5.58
C LYS A 53 -13.09 -13.57 6.99
N SER A 54 -12.58 -14.30 7.98
CA SER A 54 -12.59 -13.92 9.40
C SER A 54 -11.29 -13.23 9.83
N PHE A 55 -11.40 -12.47 10.91
CA PHE A 55 -10.25 -11.91 11.61
C PHE A 55 -9.42 -13.02 12.25
N GLY A 56 -8.09 -12.92 12.19
CA GLY A 56 -7.17 -13.86 12.85
C GLY A 56 -5.70 -13.50 12.67
N VAL A 57 -4.81 -14.48 12.90
CA VAL A 57 -3.35 -14.28 12.82
C VAL A 57 -2.90 -13.74 11.47
N ALA A 58 -3.49 -14.22 10.36
CA ALA A 58 -3.19 -13.71 9.02
C ALA A 58 -3.54 -12.22 8.89
N THR A 59 -4.63 -11.77 9.51
CA THR A 59 -5.05 -10.37 9.51
C THR A 59 -4.03 -9.51 10.22
N VAL A 60 -3.59 -9.92 11.42
CA VAL A 60 -2.61 -9.18 12.22
C VAL A 60 -1.28 -9.06 11.48
N VAL A 61 -0.77 -10.16 10.93
CA VAL A 61 0.46 -10.17 10.14
C VAL A 61 0.32 -9.28 8.90
N GLY A 62 -0.81 -9.36 8.20
CA GLY A 62 -1.05 -8.57 7.00
C GLY A 62 -1.16 -7.08 7.27
N VAL A 63 -1.86 -6.68 8.34
CA VAL A 63 -1.95 -5.28 8.76
C VAL A 63 -0.57 -4.75 9.16
N ALA A 64 0.19 -5.50 9.96
CA ALA A 64 1.54 -5.12 10.36
C ALA A 64 2.45 -4.95 9.15
N LEU A 65 2.45 -5.92 8.22
CA LEU A 65 3.22 -5.84 6.98
C LEU A 65 2.81 -4.63 6.13
N HIS A 66 1.51 -4.38 5.98
CA HIS A 66 1.01 -3.25 5.19
C HIS A 66 1.43 -1.91 5.77
N VAL A 67 1.34 -1.74 7.10
CA VAL A 67 1.78 -0.50 7.78
C VAL A 67 3.29 -0.30 7.63
N ILE A 68 4.09 -1.35 7.82
CA ILE A 68 5.56 -1.27 7.67
C ILE A 68 5.94 -0.89 6.24
N LEU A 69 5.40 -1.59 5.24
CA LEU A 69 5.68 -1.29 3.84
C LEU A 69 5.21 0.11 3.47
N SER A 70 4.04 0.54 3.95
CA SER A 70 3.52 1.88 3.72
C SER A 70 4.46 2.95 4.27
N ALA A 71 4.97 2.78 5.50
CA ALA A 71 5.96 3.68 6.08
C ALA A 71 7.26 3.73 5.26
N VAL A 72 7.80 2.56 4.90
CA VAL A 72 9.04 2.44 4.11
C VAL A 72 8.89 3.13 2.76
N PHE A 73 7.82 2.87 2.02
CA PHE A 73 7.60 3.48 0.72
C PHE A 73 7.32 4.98 0.83
N GLY A 74 6.63 5.42 1.88
CA GLY A 74 6.46 6.86 2.15
C GLY A 74 7.79 7.57 2.41
N ILE A 75 8.71 6.96 3.17
CA ILE A 75 10.08 7.47 3.36
C ILE A 75 10.79 7.57 2.01
N VAL A 76 10.76 6.51 1.20
CA VAL A 76 11.40 6.51 -0.13
C VAL A 76 10.85 7.63 -1.01
N ILE A 77 9.53 7.82 -1.04
CA ILE A 77 8.90 8.90 -1.81
C ILE A 77 9.47 10.26 -1.37
N VAL A 78 9.48 10.53 -0.06
CA VAL A 78 9.94 11.84 0.44
C VAL A 78 11.42 12.06 0.20
N VAL A 79 12.26 11.03 0.38
CA VAL A 79 13.70 11.12 0.05
C VAL A 79 13.87 11.45 -1.43
N VAL A 80 13.16 10.76 -2.33
CA VAL A 80 13.25 11.04 -3.77
C VAL A 80 12.78 12.45 -4.10
N VAL A 81 11.71 12.92 -3.45
CA VAL A 81 11.23 14.30 -3.63
C VAL A 81 12.29 15.30 -3.21
N GLN A 82 12.85 15.15 -2.02
CA GLN A 82 13.77 16.11 -1.42
C GLN A 82 15.13 16.16 -2.13
N GLU A 83 15.59 15.05 -2.70
CA GLU A 83 16.89 14.99 -3.37
C GLU A 83 16.80 15.34 -4.86
N PHE A 84 15.66 15.09 -5.53
CA PHE A 84 15.62 15.12 -7.00
C PHE A 84 14.54 16.00 -7.62
N THR A 85 13.36 16.15 -7.02
CA THR A 85 12.20 16.72 -7.76
C THR A 85 11.58 17.96 -7.12
N GLN A 86 11.58 18.06 -5.79
CA GLN A 86 10.79 19.01 -4.99
C GLN A 86 9.26 18.97 -5.24
N ALA A 87 8.78 18.11 -6.14
CA ALA A 87 7.39 18.04 -6.57
C ALA A 87 6.64 16.90 -5.86
N TYR A 88 6.34 17.09 -4.56
CA TYR A 88 5.77 16.07 -3.67
C TYR A 88 4.60 15.27 -4.26
N ILE A 89 3.58 15.95 -4.78
CA ILE A 89 2.36 15.29 -5.28
C ILE A 89 2.65 14.51 -6.57
N ALA A 90 3.38 15.12 -7.51
CA ALA A 90 3.71 14.49 -8.79
C ALA A 90 4.62 13.26 -8.59
N THR A 91 5.65 13.38 -7.76
CA THR A 91 6.53 12.25 -7.40
C THR A 91 5.77 11.17 -6.65
N GLY A 92 4.87 11.54 -5.74
CA GLY A 92 3.97 10.60 -5.07
C GLY A 92 3.12 9.81 -6.07
N ALA A 93 2.47 10.47 -7.02
CA ALA A 93 1.67 9.81 -8.05
C ALA A 93 2.48 8.83 -8.91
N VAL A 94 3.67 9.27 -9.38
CA VAL A 94 4.58 8.43 -10.18
C VAL A 94 5.10 7.25 -9.37
N ALA A 95 5.45 7.47 -8.11
CA ALA A 95 5.89 6.39 -7.22
C ALA A 95 4.76 5.39 -6.93
N GLY A 96 3.52 5.87 -6.75
CA GLY A 96 2.34 5.01 -6.63
C GLY A 96 2.14 4.13 -7.86
N LEU A 97 2.24 4.69 -9.06
CA LEU A 97 2.23 3.93 -10.30
C LEU A 97 3.37 2.91 -10.38
N ALA A 98 4.59 3.31 -10.02
CA ALA A 98 5.76 2.42 -10.00
C ALA A 98 5.57 1.26 -9.00
N LEU A 99 5.03 1.53 -7.81
CA LEU A 99 4.71 0.51 -6.82
C LEU A 99 3.67 -0.48 -7.33
N TRP A 100 2.65 0.02 -8.03
CA TRP A 100 1.67 -0.85 -8.68
C TRP A 100 2.33 -1.76 -9.72
N LEU A 101 3.17 -1.20 -10.61
CA LEU A 101 3.89 -1.98 -11.62
C LEU A 101 4.78 -3.05 -10.98
N VAL A 102 5.55 -2.68 -9.95
CA VAL A 102 6.43 -3.60 -9.23
C VAL A 102 5.62 -4.69 -8.55
N ASN A 103 4.52 -4.37 -7.87
CA ASN A 103 3.70 -5.36 -7.16
C ASN A 103 2.94 -6.28 -8.12
N TYR A 104 2.39 -5.72 -9.21
CA TYR A 104 1.50 -6.45 -10.12
C TYR A 104 2.27 -7.24 -11.20
N VAL A 105 3.25 -6.60 -11.84
CA VAL A 105 4.02 -7.18 -12.97
C VAL A 105 5.36 -7.76 -12.50
N GLY A 106 5.98 -7.17 -11.47
CA GLY A 106 7.23 -7.66 -10.90
C GLY A 106 7.02 -8.79 -9.90
N ILE A 107 6.88 -8.44 -8.62
CA ILE A 107 6.84 -9.38 -7.50
C ILE A 107 5.65 -10.34 -7.62
N GLY A 108 4.49 -9.88 -8.11
CA GLY A 108 3.30 -10.70 -8.30
C GLY A 108 3.47 -11.87 -9.28
N THR A 109 4.44 -11.80 -10.20
CA THR A 109 4.70 -12.86 -11.19
C THR A 109 5.69 -13.93 -10.69
N ILE A 110 6.47 -13.61 -9.66
CA ILE A 110 7.54 -14.49 -9.14
C ILE A 110 7.28 -14.99 -7.71
N HIS A 111 6.50 -14.26 -6.91
CA HIS A 111 6.19 -14.61 -5.52
C HIS A 111 4.72 -15.00 -5.38
N ARG A 112 4.47 -16.28 -5.08
CA ARG A 112 3.11 -16.85 -5.06
C ARG A 112 2.13 -16.10 -4.16
N GLY A 113 2.53 -15.74 -2.94
CA GLY A 113 1.65 -15.00 -2.02
C GLY A 113 1.29 -13.62 -2.55
N SER A 114 2.24 -12.94 -3.19
CA SER A 114 2.02 -11.62 -3.78
C SER A 114 1.16 -11.70 -5.04
N GLY A 115 1.30 -12.76 -5.83
CA GLY A 115 0.46 -13.04 -6.99
C GLY A 115 -1.01 -13.20 -6.63
N GLU A 116 -1.32 -13.87 -5.51
CA GLU A 116 -2.70 -13.97 -5.02
C GLU A 116 -3.25 -12.62 -4.54
N VAL A 117 -2.42 -11.79 -3.90
CA VAL A 117 -2.81 -10.41 -3.53
C VAL A 117 -3.10 -9.57 -4.77
N ALA A 118 -2.27 -9.66 -5.81
CA ALA A 118 -2.44 -8.91 -7.05
C ALA A 118 -3.77 -9.23 -7.76
N LYS A 119 -4.21 -10.50 -7.70
CA LYS A 119 -5.47 -10.95 -8.33
C LYS A 119 -6.73 -10.55 -7.58
N LEU A 120 -6.63 -10.09 -6.33
CA LEU A 120 -7.81 -9.78 -5.52
C LEU A 120 -8.65 -8.67 -6.13
N ASN A 121 -8.02 -7.59 -6.56
CA ASN A 121 -8.71 -6.43 -7.10
C ASN A 121 -8.57 -6.40 -8.62
N PRO A 122 -9.62 -5.98 -9.36
CA PRO A 122 -9.48 -5.69 -10.78
C PRO A 122 -8.32 -4.72 -11.04
N VAL A 123 -7.61 -4.91 -12.15
CA VAL A 123 -6.44 -4.11 -12.56
C VAL A 123 -6.66 -2.61 -12.34
N PRO A 124 -7.78 -1.99 -12.79
CA PRO A 124 -7.97 -0.54 -12.62
C PRO A 124 -8.13 -0.12 -11.15
N VAL A 125 -8.77 -0.96 -10.33
CA VAL A 125 -8.95 -0.70 -8.89
C VAL A 125 -7.60 -0.79 -8.17
N ALA A 126 -6.82 -1.82 -8.46
CA ALA A 126 -5.48 -1.98 -7.90
C ALA A 126 -4.57 -0.80 -8.26
N LEU A 127 -4.57 -0.39 -9.53
CA LEU A 127 -3.83 0.78 -10.00
C LEU A 127 -4.27 2.06 -9.28
N GLY A 128 -5.58 2.32 -9.24
CA GLY A 128 -6.14 3.50 -8.60
C GLY A 128 -5.77 3.60 -7.12
N LEU A 129 -5.83 2.49 -6.38
CA LEU A 129 -5.44 2.46 -4.96
C LEU A 129 -3.96 2.80 -4.75
N HIS A 130 -3.05 2.30 -5.60
CA HIS A 130 -1.61 2.59 -5.43
C HIS A 130 -1.26 4.04 -5.83
N VAL A 131 -1.87 4.57 -6.89
CA VAL A 131 -1.70 5.99 -7.25
C VAL A 131 -2.27 6.88 -6.14
N LEU A 132 -3.44 6.54 -5.58
CA LEU A 132 -4.03 7.25 -4.45
C LEU A 132 -3.14 7.21 -3.20
N PHE A 133 -2.54 6.05 -2.90
CA PHE A 133 -1.54 5.94 -1.83
C PHE A 133 -0.41 6.96 -2.02
N GLY A 134 0.18 7.01 -3.21
CA GLY A 134 1.27 7.92 -3.52
C GLY A 134 0.89 9.39 -3.43
N LEU A 135 -0.30 9.74 -3.91
CA LEU A 135 -0.86 11.10 -3.81
C LEU A 135 -1.05 11.53 -2.35
N ILE A 136 -1.66 10.68 -1.51
CA ILE A 136 -1.86 10.98 -0.09
C ILE A 136 -0.51 11.09 0.63
N ALA A 137 0.42 10.17 0.37
CA ALA A 137 1.75 10.20 0.98
C ALA A 137 2.49 11.49 0.65
N GLY A 138 2.50 11.90 -0.63
CA GLY A 138 3.11 13.16 -1.08
C GLY A 138 2.41 14.39 -0.47
N LEU A 139 1.08 14.41 -0.46
CA LEU A 139 0.30 15.52 0.10
C LEU A 139 0.54 15.69 1.61
N VAL A 140 0.49 14.61 2.37
CA VAL A 140 0.73 14.64 3.82
C VAL A 140 2.15 15.05 4.13
N ALA A 141 3.14 14.54 3.38
CA ALA A 141 4.52 14.94 3.57
C ALA A 141 4.71 16.44 3.28
N ALA A 142 4.11 16.96 2.21
CA ALA A 142 4.19 18.38 1.85
C ALA A 142 3.54 19.29 2.90
N SER A 143 2.48 18.85 3.57
CA SER A 143 1.76 19.67 4.56
C SER A 143 2.45 19.76 5.93
N ILE A 144 3.41 18.86 6.21
CA ILE A 144 4.10 18.77 7.52
C ILE A 144 5.62 18.98 7.41
N GLN A 145 6.14 19.21 6.21
CA GLN A 145 7.50 19.69 5.98
C GLN A 145 7.50 21.22 5.90
N PRO A 146 8.37 21.92 6.66
CA PRO A 146 8.56 23.35 6.47
C PRO A 146 9.17 23.60 5.09
N VAL A 147 8.62 24.59 4.38
CA VAL A 147 9.18 25.15 3.14
C VAL A 147 10.47 25.90 3.46
#